data_AF-A0A6A6RXV6-F1
#
_entry.id   AF-A0A6A6RXV6-F1
#
_cell.length_a   1.000
_cell.length_b   1.000
_cell.length_c   1.000
_cell.angle_alpha   90.00
_cell.angle_beta   90.00
_cell.angle_gamma   90.00
#
_symmetry.space_group_name_H-M   'P 1'
#
loop_
_entity.id
_entity.type
_entity.pdbx_description
1 polymer ?
#
loop_
_entity_poly.entity_id
_entity_poly.type
_entity_poly.pdbx_seq_one_letter_code
_entity_poly.pdbx_strand_id
1 'polypeptide(L)'
;GTTALFWKLESQVLGLLARILPSLTARSGYQAREALVTEFVDYFRNGGPETGSPFLKTRIEKGTMHGIGFGEIARLEMGMLVAILSNTIPTAFGAIYHIYSDMEVL
;
A
#
# COMPACT_ATOMS: atom_id res chain seq x y z
N GLY A 1 13.63 -6.05 4.35
CA GLY A 1 13.18 -4.66 4.61
C GLY A 1 11.85 -4.39 3.93
N THR A 2 11.11 -3.39 4.41
CA THR A 2 9.73 -3.03 4.01
C THR A 2 9.57 -2.86 2.49
N THR A 3 10.55 -2.24 1.82
CA THR A 3 10.54 -2.06 0.35
C THR A 3 10.50 -3.39 -0.41
N ALA A 4 11.28 -4.39 0.01
CA ALA A 4 11.28 -5.70 -0.64
C ALA A 4 9.95 -6.46 -0.43
N LEU A 5 9.29 -6.23 0.71
CA LEU A 5 7.95 -6.77 0.95
C LEU A 5 6.91 -6.10 0.04
N PHE A 6 7.00 -4.78 -0.13
CA PHE A 6 6.10 -4.04 -1.03
C PHE A 6 6.17 -4.60 -2.47
N TRP A 7 7.36 -4.81 -3.03
CA TRP A 7 7.49 -5.35 -4.39
C TRP A 7 6.99 -6.80 -4.52
N LYS A 8 7.12 -7.62 -3.47
CA LYS A 8 6.52 -8.97 -3.45
C LYS A 8 5.00 -8.94 -3.39
N LEU A 9 4.43 -7.97 -2.68
CA LEU A 9 2.99 -7.73 -2.65
C LEU A 9 2.49 -7.27 -4.03
N GLU A 10 3.14 -6.25 -4.59
CA GLU A 10 2.75 -5.61 -5.85
C GLU A 10 2.80 -6.59 -7.03
N SER A 11 3.87 -7.36 -7.16
CA SER A 11 4.00 -8.39 -8.21
C SER A 11 2.94 -9.50 -8.19
N GLN A 12 2.22 -9.69 -7.09
CA GLN A 12 1.14 -10.69 -6.97
C GLN A 12 -0.23 -10.07 -6.65
N VAL A 13 -0.38 -8.75 -6.82
CA VAL A 13 -1.62 -8.04 -6.49
C VAL A 13 -2.84 -8.61 -7.21
N LEU A 14 -2.72 -8.96 -8.49
CA LEU A 14 -3.81 -9.55 -9.26
C LEU A 14 -4.24 -10.92 -8.72
N GLY A 15 -3.27 -11.74 -8.30
CA GLY A 15 -3.55 -13.04 -7.68
C GLY A 15 -4.25 -12.89 -6.33
N LEU A 16 -3.88 -11.88 -5.55
CA LEU A 16 -4.56 -11.56 -4.29
C LEU A 16 -6.00 -11.06 -4.51
N LEU A 17 -6.22 -10.23 -5.55
CA LEU A 17 -7.54 -9.71 -5.91
C LEU A 17 -8.47 -10.79 -6.49
N ALA A 18 -7.92 -11.79 -7.17
CA ALA A 18 -8.69 -12.93 -7.68
C ALA A 18 -9.31 -13.78 -6.57
N ARG A 19 -8.78 -13.72 -5.34
CA ARG A 19 -9.28 -14.44 -4.14
C ARG A 19 -9.30 -15.97 -4.24
N ILE A 20 -8.62 -16.55 -5.22
CA ILE A 20 -8.54 -18.01 -5.42
C ILE A 20 -7.43 -18.56 -4.52
N LEU A 21 -7.74 -18.98 -3.28
CA LEU A 21 -6.77 -19.55 -2.31
C LEU A 21 -5.41 -18.80 -2.32
N PRO A 22 -5.38 -17.50 -1.95
CA PRO A 22 -4.21 -16.64 -2.14
C PRO A 22 -2.98 -17.10 -1.36
N SER A 23 -3.14 -17.85 -0.27
CA SER A 23 -2.03 -18.47 0.45
C SER A 23 -1.25 -19.51 -0.37
N LEU A 24 -1.84 -20.01 -1.47
CA LEU A 24 -1.23 -20.95 -2.41
C LEU A 24 -0.93 -20.27 -3.76
N THR A 25 -1.92 -19.61 -4.37
CA THR A 25 -1.82 -19.05 -5.73
C THR A 25 -1.04 -17.73 -5.80
N ALA A 26 -0.98 -16.99 -4.70
CA ALA A 26 -0.28 -15.71 -4.57
C ALA A 26 0.54 -15.70 -3.26
N ARG A 27 1.16 -16.83 -2.94
CA ARG A 27 1.75 -17.11 -1.62
C ARG A 27 2.72 -16.04 -1.14
N SER A 28 3.64 -15.59 -2.00
CA SER A 28 4.64 -14.59 -1.62
C SER A 28 4.03 -13.21 -1.39
N GLY A 29 3.04 -12.81 -2.19
CA GLY A 29 2.32 -11.56 -2.01
C GLY A 29 1.42 -11.61 -0.78
N TYR A 30 0.80 -12.76 -0.52
CA TYR A 30 0.00 -12.99 0.69
C TYR A 30 0.88 -12.84 1.94
N GLN A 31 2.01 -13.55 2.01
CA GLN A 31 2.95 -13.43 3.13
C GLN A 31 3.52 -12.03 3.28
N ALA A 32 3.85 -11.36 2.16
CA ALA A 32 4.33 -9.99 2.18
C ALA A 32 3.29 -9.02 2.72
N ARG A 33 2.01 -9.18 2.34
CA ARG A 33 0.90 -8.39 2.88
C ARG A 33 0.75 -8.59 4.39
N GLU A 34 0.79 -9.82 4.89
CA GLU A 34 0.66 -10.07 6.33
C GLU A 34 1.81 -9.44 7.13
N ALA A 35 3.05 -9.52 6.60
CA ALA A 35 4.20 -8.86 7.20
C ALA A 35 4.03 -7.33 7.23
N LEU A 36 3.66 -6.72 6.10
CA LEU A 36 3.42 -5.27 6.02
C LEU A 36 2.26 -4.80 6.90
N VAL A 37 1.18 -5.58 6.99
CA VAL A 37 0.06 -5.29 7.90
C VAL A 37 0.51 -5.28 9.35
N THR A 38 1.39 -6.22 9.73
CA THR A 38 1.95 -6.27 11.09
C THR A 38 2.74 -5.01 11.40
N GLU A 39 3.64 -4.62 10.50
CA GLU A 39 4.43 -3.37 10.62
C GLU A 39 3.53 -2.12 10.70
N PHE A 40 2.43 -2.07 9.93
CA PHE A 40 1.46 -0.97 9.99
C PHE A 40 0.71 -0.93 11.32
N VAL A 41 0.31 -2.08 11.85
CA VAL A 41 -0.33 -2.16 13.17
C VAL A 41 0.61 -1.67 14.27
N ASP A 42 1.89 -2.04 14.19
CA ASP A 42 2.90 -1.59 15.14
C ASP A 42 3.13 -0.07 15.01
N TYR A 43 3.20 0.45 13.78
CA TYR A 43 3.23 1.89 13.52
C TYR A 43 2.01 2.62 14.12
N PHE A 44 0.80 2.07 13.99
CA PHE A 44 -0.42 2.67 14.56
C PHE A 44 -0.41 2.68 16.09
N ARG A 45 0.03 1.59 16.71
CA ARG A 45 0.09 1.45 18.17
C ARG A 45 1.13 2.37 18.80
N ASN A 46 2.21 2.65 18.09
CA ASN A 46 3.32 3.48 18.56
C ASN A 46 3.11 4.98 18.29
N GLY A 47 1.87 5.43 18.11
CA GLY A 47 1.55 6.85 17.90
C GLY A 47 1.98 7.38 16.52
N GLY A 48 2.39 6.51 15.58
CA GLY A 48 2.76 6.89 14.22
C GLY A 48 1.78 7.86 13.54
N PRO A 49 0.45 7.61 13.60
CA PRO A 49 -0.56 8.47 12.99
C PRO A 49 -0.56 9.93 13.47
N GLU A 50 -0.03 10.22 14.66
CA GLU A 50 0.06 11.59 15.19
C GLU A 50 1.00 12.47 14.35
N THR A 51 2.01 11.84 13.76
CA THR A 51 2.97 12.46 12.83
C THR A 51 2.64 12.16 11.36
N GLY A 52 1.58 11.40 11.12
CA GLY A 52 1.11 11.02 9.79
C GLY A 52 0.37 12.16 9.07
N SER A 53 -0.08 11.88 7.85
CA SER A 53 -0.91 12.85 7.12
C SER A 53 -2.26 13.07 7.83
N PRO A 54 -2.87 14.27 7.71
CA PRO A 54 -4.21 14.52 8.24
C PRO A 54 -5.25 13.51 7.72
N PHE A 55 -5.06 13.04 6.49
CA PHE A 55 -5.88 12.01 5.86
C PHE A 55 -5.78 10.66 6.59
N LEU A 56 -4.55 10.16 6.82
CA LEU A 56 -4.33 8.91 7.55
C LEU A 56 -4.88 8.99 8.98
N LYS A 57 -4.61 10.10 9.67
CA LYS A 57 -5.12 10.35 11.02
C LYS A 57 -6.65 10.28 11.05
N THR A 58 -7.33 10.97 10.13
CA THR A 58 -8.79 10.94 10.01
C THR A 58 -9.34 9.54 9.75
N ARG A 59 -8.68 8.74 8.91
CA ARG A 59 -9.12 7.35 8.61
C ARG A 59 -9.01 6.45 9.82
N ILE A 60 -7.91 6.55 10.57
CA ILE A 60 -7.69 5.76 11.78
C ILE A 60 -8.71 6.17 12.86
N GLU A 61 -8.87 7.47 13.10
CA GLU A 61 -9.84 8.00 14.06
C GLU A 61 -11.28 7.56 13.72
N LYS A 62 -11.72 7.75 12.47
CA LYS A 62 -13.07 7.33 12.05
C LYS A 62 -13.23 5.82 12.09
N GLY A 63 -12.22 5.06 11.70
CA GLY A 63 -12.26 3.60 11.73
C GLY A 63 -12.43 3.07 13.15
N THR A 64 -11.62 3.56 14.09
CA THR A 64 -11.69 3.12 15.50
C THR A 64 -12.97 3.57 16.18
N MET A 65 -13.49 4.77 15.87
CA MET A 65 -14.80 5.23 16.36
C MET A 65 -15.95 4.27 15.99
N HIS A 66 -15.84 3.57 14.85
CA HIS A 66 -16.83 2.57 14.42
C HIS A 66 -16.45 1.13 14.83
N GLY A 67 -15.48 0.96 15.73
CA GLY A 67 -15.05 -0.36 16.22
C GLY A 67 -14.18 -1.16 15.26
N ILE A 68 -13.65 -0.54 14.20
CA ILE A 68 -12.75 -1.22 13.26
C ILE A 68 -11.36 -1.35 13.92
N GLY A 69 -10.87 -2.59 14.03
CA GLY A 69 -9.56 -2.86 14.58
C GLY A 69 -8.42 -2.39 13.68
N PHE A 70 -7.26 -2.08 14.28
CA PHE A 70 -6.06 -1.64 13.54
C PHE A 70 -5.61 -2.60 12.45
N GLY A 71 -5.79 -3.92 12.63
CA GLY A 71 -5.46 -4.89 11.58
C GLY A 71 -6.27 -4.69 10.30
N GLU A 72 -7.56 -4.43 10.42
CA GLU A 72 -8.44 -4.18 9.27
C GLU A 72 -8.13 -2.82 8.63
N ILE A 73 -7.88 -1.80 9.44
CA ILE A 73 -7.44 -0.49 8.95
C ILE A 73 -6.11 -0.63 8.19
N ALA A 74 -5.13 -1.34 8.74
CA ALA A 74 -3.83 -1.57 8.12
C ALA A 74 -3.97 -2.32 6.78
N ARG A 75 -4.84 -3.33 6.71
CA ARG A 75 -5.15 -4.06 5.47
C ARG A 75 -5.73 -3.16 4.38
N LEU A 76 -6.57 -2.21 4.77
CA LEU A 76 -7.20 -1.24 3.88
C LEU A 76 -6.22 -0.12 3.46
N GLU A 77 -5.35 0.33 4.35
CA GLU A 77 -4.22 1.22 3.99
C GLU A 77 -3.25 0.53 3.02
N MET A 78 -2.98 -0.76 3.20
CA MET A 78 -2.16 -1.55 2.26
C MET A 78 -2.76 -1.65 0.87
N GLY A 79 -4.08 -1.85 0.75
CA GLY A 79 -4.74 -1.80 -0.54
C GLY A 79 -4.59 -0.43 -1.22
N MET A 80 -4.76 0.66 -0.46
CA MET A 80 -4.62 2.01 -0.98
C MET A 80 -3.18 2.34 -1.39
N LEU A 81 -2.19 1.96 -0.58
CA LEU A 81 -0.78 2.21 -0.87
C LEU A 81 -0.36 1.56 -2.19
N VAL A 82 -0.77 0.30 -2.41
CA VAL A 82 -0.53 -0.40 -3.69
C VAL A 82 -1.19 0.35 -4.84
N ALA A 83 -2.46 0.75 -4.70
CA ALA A 83 -3.16 1.50 -5.74
C ALA A 83 -2.48 2.84 -6.09
N ILE A 84 -2.01 3.59 -5.08
CA ILE A 84 -1.34 4.88 -5.30
C ILE A 84 0.03 4.66 -5.96
N LEU A 85 0.85 3.76 -5.43
CA LEU A 85 2.23 3.59 -5.88
C LEU A 85 2.32 2.90 -7.25
N SER A 86 1.49 1.88 -7.51
CA SER A 86 1.47 1.19 -8.81
C SER A 86 1.00 2.08 -9.96
N ASN A 87 0.26 3.17 -9.68
CA ASN A 87 -0.14 4.14 -10.71
C ASN A 87 0.83 5.33 -10.77
N THR A 88 1.17 5.92 -9.61
CA THR A 88 1.96 7.16 -9.56
C THR A 88 3.40 6.95 -10.00
N ILE A 89 4.05 5.82 -9.65
CA ILE A 89 5.45 5.57 -10.02
C ILE A 89 5.61 5.47 -11.55
N PRO A 90 4.86 4.60 -12.27
CA PRO A 90 4.97 4.54 -13.73
C PRO A 90 4.51 5.83 -14.42
N THR A 91 3.48 6.50 -13.90
CA THR A 91 2.99 7.76 -14.48
C THR A 91 4.04 8.86 -14.38
N ALA A 92 4.66 9.05 -13.21
CA ALA A 92 5.72 10.03 -13.03
C ALA A 92 6.93 9.71 -13.92
N PHE A 93 7.32 8.43 -13.99
CA PHE A 93 8.39 7.99 -14.89
C PHE A 93 8.06 8.30 -16.36
N GLY A 94 6.85 7.97 -16.81
CA GLY A 94 6.40 8.23 -18.18
C GLY A 94 6.34 9.71 -18.52
N ALA A 95 5.85 10.54 -17.60
CA ALA A 95 5.82 12.00 -17.77
C ALA A 95 7.24 12.58 -17.89
N ILE A 96 8.16 12.20 -17.00
CA ILE A 96 9.56 12.63 -17.05
C ILE A 96 10.20 12.18 -18.36
N TYR A 97 10.05 10.90 -18.73
CA TYR A 97 10.59 10.36 -19.97
C TYR A 97 10.08 11.12 -21.21
N HIS A 98 8.78 11.42 -21.25
CA HIS A 98 8.18 12.15 -22.36
C HIS A 98 8.73 13.57 -22.49
N ILE A 99 8.85 14.30 -21.37
CA ILE A 99 9.43 15.66 -21.34
C ILE A 99 10.86 15.67 -21.89
N TYR A 100 11.68 14.67 -21.54
CA TYR A 100 13.08 14.62 -21.99
C TYR A 100 13.26 14.04 -23.40
N SER A 101 12.28 13.31 -23.92
CA SER A 101 12.38 12.65 -25.23
C SER A 101 11.81 13.49 -26.38
N ASP A 102 11.08 14.57 -26.06
CA ASP A 102 10.45 15.46 -27.04
C ASP A 102 10.94 16.90 -26.84
N MET A 103 11.66 17.44 -27.84
CA MET A 103 12.20 18.81 -27.80
C MET A 103 11.11 19.89 -27.84
N GLU A 104 9.87 19.59 -28.25
CA GLU A 104 8.78 20.59 -28.30
C GLU A 104 8.00 20.74 -26.99
N VAL A 105 8.23 19.87 -26.00
CA VAL A 105 7.56 19.93 -24.69
C VAL A 105 8.24 20.93 -23.73
N LEU A 106 9.34 21.57 -24.17
CA LEU A 106 10.08 22.62 -23.46
C LEU A 106 9.99 23.99 -24.15
#